data_AF-A0A2P8WIN3-F1
#
_entry.id   AF-A0A2P8WIN3-F1
#
_cell.length_a   1.000
_cell.length_b   1.000
_cell.length_c   1.000
_cell.angle_alpha   90.00
_cell.angle_beta   90.00
_cell.angle_gamma   90.00
#
_symmetry.space_group_name_H-M   'P 1'
#
loop_
_entity.id
_entity.type
_entity.pdbx_description
1 polymer ?
#
loop_
_entity_poly.entity_id
_entity_poly.type
_entity_poly.pdbx_seq_one_letter_code
_entity_poly.pdbx_strand_id
1 'polypeptide(L)'
;MQLMFDSPGASSEPATVALALSIATFPIVCVFAVLGGWLIFLVPSLGDVSNRYRAVCGIIALPWVNVIISGFRFFLIMRFNNGSFS
;
A
#
# COMPACT_ATOMS: atom_id res chain seq x y z
N MET A 1 18.14 -29.07 -26.10
CA MET A 1 17.98 -27.65 -25.74
C MET A 1 16.53 -27.30 -26.01
N GLN A 2 15.67 -27.67 -25.07
CA GLN A 2 14.23 -27.62 -25.22
C GLN A 2 13.82 -26.21 -24.80
N LEU A 3 13.42 -25.39 -25.78
CA LEU A 3 12.66 -24.17 -25.57
C LEU A 3 11.32 -24.60 -24.98
N MET A 4 11.31 -24.87 -23.67
CA MET A 4 10.11 -25.02 -22.89
C MET A 4 9.52 -23.62 -22.85
N PHE A 5 8.41 -23.47 -23.59
CA PHE A 5 7.56 -22.31 -23.55
C PHE A 5 7.29 -21.95 -22.08
N ASP A 6 8.02 -20.97 -21.56
CA ASP A 6 7.70 -20.27 -20.33
C ASP A 6 6.28 -19.75 -20.53
N SER A 7 5.35 -20.38 -19.84
CA SER A 7 3.92 -20.06 -19.91
C SER A 7 3.78 -18.55 -19.67
N PRO A 8 3.20 -17.76 -20.60
CA PRO A 8 3.03 -16.31 -20.43
C PRO A 8 2.09 -15.94 -19.26
N GLY A 9 1.56 -16.93 -18.53
CA GLY A 9 0.66 -16.76 -17.39
C GLY A 9 1.27 -17.08 -16.03
N ALA A 10 2.53 -17.55 -15.94
CA ALA A 10 3.14 -17.89 -14.64
C ALA A 10 3.48 -16.65 -13.78
N SER A 11 3.53 -15.47 -14.38
CA SER A 11 3.89 -14.21 -13.70
C SER A 11 2.72 -13.41 -13.12
N SER A 12 1.49 -13.90 -13.21
CA SER A 12 0.30 -13.15 -12.78
C SER A 12 -0.40 -13.80 -11.60
N GLU A 13 0.33 -14.16 -10.55
CA GLU A 13 -0.33 -14.36 -9.27
C GLU A 13 -0.90 -13.02 -8.79
N PRO A 14 -2.22 -12.91 -8.57
CA PRO A 14 -2.86 -11.66 -8.16
C PRO A 14 -2.27 -11.09 -6.86
N ALA A 15 -1.64 -11.94 -6.04
CA ALA A 15 -0.87 -11.56 -4.86
C ALA A 15 0.37 -10.71 -5.19
N THR A 16 1.19 -11.18 -6.13
CA THR A 16 2.42 -10.53 -6.56
C THR A 16 2.09 -9.20 -7.24
N VAL A 17 1.03 -9.16 -8.04
CA VAL A 17 0.54 -7.91 -8.67
C VAL A 17 0.04 -6.93 -7.60
N ALA A 18 -0.73 -7.38 -6.61
CA ALA A 18 -1.23 -6.52 -5.53
C ALA A 18 -0.11 -5.97 -4.63
N LEU A 19 0.92 -6.77 -4.35
CA LEU A 19 2.10 -6.34 -3.60
C LEU A 19 2.92 -5.34 -4.41
N ALA A 20 3.19 -5.62 -5.69
CA ALA A 20 3.90 -4.72 -6.59
C ALA A 20 3.16 -3.38 -6.75
N LEU A 21 1.83 -3.41 -6.90
CA LEU A 21 1.01 -2.19 -6.94
C LEU A 21 1.12 -1.42 -5.62
N SER A 22 1.11 -2.10 -4.47
CA SER A 22 1.23 -1.44 -3.16
C SER A 22 2.58 -0.76 -3.00
N ILE A 23 3.68 -1.42 -3.36
CA ILE A 23 5.02 -0.85 -3.32
C ILE A 23 5.15 0.33 -4.29
N ALA A 24 4.61 0.20 -5.50
CA ALA A 24 4.63 1.28 -6.50
C ALA A 24 3.77 2.49 -6.08
N THR A 25 2.64 2.25 -5.42
CA THR A 25 1.73 3.32 -4.95
C THR A 25 2.15 3.91 -3.61
N PHE A 26 2.96 3.21 -2.81
CA PHE A 26 3.47 3.68 -1.53
C PHE A 26 4.16 5.06 -1.58
N PRO A 27 5.15 5.32 -2.45
CA PRO A 27 5.79 6.64 -2.51
C PRO A 27 4.79 7.73 -2.90
N ILE A 28 3.82 7.42 -3.77
CA ILE A 28 2.77 8.35 -4.18
C ILE A 28 1.89 8.71 -2.98
N VAL A 29 1.40 7.71 -2.25
CA VAL A 29 0.57 7.89 -1.04
C VAL A 29 1.36 8.64 0.05
N CYS A 30 2.66 8.38 0.21
CA CYS A 30 3.53 9.13 1.12
C CYS A 30 3.64 10.61 0.74
N VAL A 31 3.85 10.93 -0.54
CA VAL A 31 3.92 12.33 -1.02
C VAL A 31 2.60 13.05 -0.75
N PHE A 32 1.47 12.43 -1.08
CA PHE A 32 0.16 13.01 -0.80
C PHE A 32 -0.12 13.13 0.70
N ALA A 33 0.33 12.17 1.51
CA ALA A 33 0.14 12.23 2.96
C ALA A 33 0.95 13.36 3.61
N VAL A 34 2.19 13.56 3.18
CA VAL A 34 3.03 14.67 3.65
C VAL A 34 2.44 16.00 3.19
N LEU A 35 2.14 16.17 1.91
CA LEU A 35 1.56 17.41 1.38
C LEU A 35 0.20 17.72 2.03
N GLY A 36 -0.65 16.71 2.20
CA GLY A 36 -1.94 16.83 2.88
C GLY A 36 -1.79 17.23 4.35
N GLY A 37 -0.82 16.66 5.06
CA GLY A 37 -0.49 17.04 6.44
C GLY A 37 -0.06 18.51 6.55
N TRP A 38 0.76 18.99 5.62
CA TRP A 38 1.18 20.40 5.57
C TRP A 38 0.01 21.34 5.25
N LEU A 39 -0.86 20.94 4.31
CA LEU A 39 -2.08 21.68 3.98
C LEU A 39 -3.03 21.84 5.18
N ILE A 40 -3.15 20.85 6.06
CA ILE A 40 -3.98 20.95 7.27
C ILE A 40 -3.50 22.08 8.19
N PHE A 41 -2.19 22.31 8.29
CA PHE A 41 -1.65 23.41 9.11
C PHE A 41 -1.90 24.79 8.47
N LEU A 42 -1.99 24.86 7.14
CA LEU A 42 -2.26 26.08 6.39
C LEU A 42 -3.73 26.49 6.40
N VAL A 43 -4.66 25.59 6.76
CA VAL A 43 -6.09 25.86 6.80
C VAL A 43 -6.51 26.29 8.22
N PRO A 44 -6.81 27.59 8.45
CA PRO A 44 -7.16 28.08 9.79
C PRO A 44 -8.53 27.58 10.27
N SER A 45 -9.39 27.11 9.36
CA SER A 45 -10.76 26.66 9.66
C SER A 45 -10.85 25.27 10.28
N LEU A 46 -9.75 24.50 10.34
CA LEU A 46 -9.72 23.16 10.95
C LEU A 46 -9.69 23.18 12.49
N GLY A 47 -9.94 24.35 13.11
CA GLY A 47 -10.08 24.50 14.55
C GLY A 47 -8.75 24.49 15.30
N ASP A 48 -8.81 24.18 16.59
CA ASP A 48 -7.67 24.14 17.52
C ASP A 48 -6.52 23.25 17.03
N VAL A 49 -5.31 23.59 17.47
CA VAL A 49 -4.06 22.87 17.14
C VAL A 49 -4.17 21.36 17.42
N SER A 50 -4.93 20.97 18.46
CA SER A 50 -5.20 19.58 18.81
C SER A 50 -5.96 18.81 17.72
N ASN A 51 -6.99 19.42 17.12
CA ASN A 51 -7.75 18.80 16.03
C ASN A 51 -6.92 18.70 14.75
N ARG A 52 -6.12 19.73 14.45
CA ARG A 52 -5.19 19.70 13.30
C ARG A 52 -4.15 18.60 13.46
N TYR A 53 -3.60 18.44 14.66
CA TYR A 53 -2.64 17.39 14.96
C TYR A 53 -3.24 15.99 14.75
N ARG A 54 -4.45 15.74 15.24
CA ARG A 54 -5.18 14.47 15.01
C ARG A 54 -5.42 14.20 13.52
N ALA A 55 -5.83 15.21 12.76
CA ALA A 55 -6.06 15.08 11.33
C ALA A 55 -4.76 14.77 10.56
N VAL A 56 -3.66 15.43 10.91
CA VAL A 56 -2.34 15.17 10.33
C VAL A 56 -1.86 13.76 10.65
N CYS A 57 -1.98 13.31 11.90
CA CYS A 57 -1.67 11.93 12.27
C CYS A 57 -2.51 10.92 11.48
N GLY A 58 -3.80 11.20 11.25
CA GLY A 58 -4.67 10.36 10.43
C GLY A 58 -4.20 10.25 8.98
N ILE A 59 -3.85 11.37 8.36
CA ILE A 59 -3.33 11.39 6.98
C ILE A 59 -1.98 10.67 6.87
N ILE A 60 -1.07 10.90 7.81
CA ILE A 60 0.26 10.24 7.83
C ILE A 60 0.15 8.73 8.12
N ALA A 61 -0.95 8.27 8.73
CA ALA A 61 -1.20 6.85 8.92
C ALA A 61 -1.69 6.12 7.65
N LEU A 62 -2.21 6.84 6.63
CA LEU A 62 -2.74 6.21 5.39
C LEU A 62 -1.71 5.35 4.63
N PRO A 63 -0.44 5.78 4.44
CA PRO A 63 0.59 4.91 3.87
C PRO A 63 0.80 3.62 4.66
N TRP A 64 0.78 3.69 6.00
CA TRP A 64 0.94 2.53 6.87
C TRP A 64 -0.23 1.56 6.74
N VAL A 65 -1.46 2.07 6.67
CA VAL A 65 -2.66 1.26 6.42
C VAL A 65 -2.56 0.53 5.09
N ASN A 66 -2.08 1.18 4.03
CA ASN A 66 -1.87 0.56 2.72
C ASN A 66 -0.87 -0.60 2.79
N VAL A 67 0.26 -0.41 3.47
CA VAL A 67 1.27 -1.46 3.66
C VAL A 67 0.72 -2.62 4.49
N ILE A 68 0.00 -2.34 5.58
CA ILE A 68 -0.60 -3.36 6.45
C ILE A 68 -1.62 -4.20 5.67
N ILE A 69 -2.53 -3.57 4.92
CA ILE A 69 -3.54 -4.28 4.13
C ILE A 69 -2.88 -5.15 3.05
N SER A 70 -1.86 -4.63 2.35
CA SER A 70 -1.14 -5.39 1.32
C SER A 70 -0.33 -6.54 1.90
N GLY A 71 0.37 -6.33 3.01
CA GLY A 71 1.09 -7.39 3.72
C GLY A 71 0.15 -8.46 4.27
N PHE A 72 -0.99 -8.06 4.82
CA PHE A 72 -2.01 -8.99 5.31
C PHE A 72 -2.61 -9.81 4.16
N ARG A 73 -2.96 -9.18 3.03
CA ARG A 73 -3.43 -9.89 1.83
C ARG A 73 -2.38 -10.90 1.33
N PHE A 74 -1.12 -10.50 1.28
CA PHE A 74 -0.02 -11.38 0.90
C PHE A 74 0.12 -12.57 1.86
N PHE A 75 0.05 -12.32 3.17
CA PHE A 75 0.09 -13.37 4.18
C PHE A 75 -1.08 -14.35 4.07
N LEU A 76 -2.31 -13.86 3.86
CA LEU A 76 -3.47 -14.73 3.66
C LEU A 76 -3.32 -15.60 2.42
N ILE A 77 -2.85 -15.03 1.31
CA ILE A 77 -2.64 -15.81 0.09
C ILE A 77 -1.57 -16.87 0.32
N MET A 78 -0.43 -16.54 0.91
CA MET A 78 0.60 -17.51 1.31
C MET A 78 0.05 -18.62 2.21
N ARG A 79 -0.78 -18.27 3.20
CA ARG A 79 -1.30 -19.20 4.21
C ARG A 79 -2.37 -20.14 3.65
N PHE A 80 -3.18 -19.69 2.69
CA PHE A 80 -4.27 -20.46 2.10
C PHE A 80 -3.91 -21.14 0.75
N ASN A 81 -2.91 -20.64 0.01
CA ASN A 81 -2.33 -21.34 -1.17
C ASN A 81 -1.27 -22.38 -0.80
N ASN A 82 -0.99 -22.61 0.48
CA ASN A 82 -0.25 -23.78 0.97
C ASN A 82 1.15 -23.98 0.32
N GLY A 83 1.86 -22.91 -0.05
CA GLY A 83 3.16 -23.02 -0.74
C GLY A 83 3.13 -23.69 -2.11
N SER A 84 1.94 -23.93 -2.68
CA SER A 84 1.75 -24.61 -3.96
C SER A 84 1.88 -23.61 -5.12
N PHE A 85 3.10 -23.17 -5.36
CA PHE A 85 3.54 -22.63 -6.66
C PHE A 85 4.06 -23.78 -7.54
N SER A 86 3.26 -24.84 -7.70
CA SER A 86 3.58 -25.96 -8.61
C SER A 86 2.80 -25.82 -9.90
#